data_AF-A0A9P6M948-F1
#
_entry.id   AF-A0A9P6M948-F1
#
_cell.length_a   1.000
_cell.length_b   1.000
_cell.length_c   1.000
_cell.angle_alpha   90.00
_cell.angle_beta   90.00
_cell.angle_gamma   90.00
#
_symmetry.space_group_name_H-M   'P 1'
#
loop_
_entity.id
_entity.type
_entity.pdbx_description
1 polymer ?
#
loop_
_entity_poly.entity_id
_entity_poly.type
_entity_poly.pdbx_seq_one_letter_code
_entity_poly.pdbx_strand_id
1 'polypeptide(L)'
;DTPTPSGKPTPTPTPKPPSSGAKKAIIAAARRQLGVPYVWGGGHRGAPGPSLGTCDGYTGSIKPCPADKTVGLDCSGLVRDAIYHGIGVDLGYGGNTDSQLQDTHTHIIEYEDRQPGDIEFFGTLENTFHVILYIGKNSKGQDMMIEAQKTGTNVHEVPLRTGGIWARVRKRRLPRN
;
A
#
# COMPACT_ATOMS: atom_id res chain seq x y z
N ASP A 1 0.81 37.07 -53.95
CA ASP A 1 1.22 35.73 -53.50
C ASP A 1 1.77 35.79 -52.09
N THR A 2 1.02 35.21 -51.16
CA THR A 2 1.18 35.28 -49.70
C THR A 2 2.20 34.23 -49.23
N PRO A 3 3.06 34.50 -48.21
CA PRO A 3 3.89 33.46 -47.63
C PRO A 3 3.08 32.58 -46.65
N THR A 4 3.22 31.26 -46.80
CA THR A 4 2.70 30.25 -45.87
C THR A 4 3.59 30.17 -44.62
N PRO A 5 3.06 30.14 -43.39
CA PRO A 5 3.84 29.71 -42.23
C PRO A 5 3.71 28.20 -42.01
N SER A 6 4.87 27.53 -41.90
CA SER A 6 5.01 26.13 -41.47
C SER A 6 4.42 25.91 -40.07
N GLY A 7 3.44 25.02 -39.96
CA GLY A 7 2.91 24.53 -38.70
C GLY A 7 3.95 23.69 -37.95
N LYS A 8 4.18 24.02 -36.67
CA LYS A 8 5.03 23.28 -35.73
C LYS A 8 4.33 21.95 -35.35
N PRO A 9 5.02 20.81 -35.26
CA PRO A 9 4.39 19.55 -34.85
C PRO A 9 3.89 19.63 -33.40
N THR A 10 2.64 19.21 -33.19
CA THR A 10 1.99 19.13 -31.88
C THR A 10 2.64 18.05 -31.01
N PRO A 11 2.94 18.30 -29.72
CA PRO A 11 3.45 17.25 -28.83
C PRO A 11 2.35 16.21 -28.53
N THR A 12 2.68 14.93 -28.70
CA THR A 12 1.85 13.78 -28.33
C THR A 12 1.45 13.84 -26.85
N PRO A 13 0.18 13.57 -26.48
CA PRO A 13 -0.24 13.60 -25.08
C PRO A 13 0.37 12.44 -24.28
N THR A 14 1.06 12.79 -23.19
CA THR A 14 1.63 11.90 -22.17
C THR A 14 0.56 10.98 -21.54
N PRO A 15 0.88 9.74 -21.12
CA PRO A 15 -0.12 8.81 -20.59
C PRO A 15 -0.81 9.34 -19.33
N LYS A 16 -2.15 9.33 -19.33
CA LYS A 16 -3.02 9.71 -18.20
C LYS A 16 -2.55 9.02 -16.89
N PRO A 17 -2.34 9.77 -15.78
CA PRO A 17 -2.03 9.23 -14.45
C PRO A 17 -3.03 8.13 -14.06
N PRO A 18 -2.70 7.21 -13.13
CA PRO A 18 -3.67 6.28 -12.58
C PRO A 18 -4.92 7.07 -12.17
N SER A 19 -6.06 6.75 -12.79
CA SER A 19 -7.29 7.53 -12.57
C SER A 19 -7.61 7.53 -11.09
N SER A 20 -8.01 8.67 -10.55
CA SER A 20 -8.46 8.88 -9.16
C SER A 20 -9.34 7.75 -8.59
N GLY A 21 -10.07 7.01 -9.44
CA GLY A 21 -10.82 5.80 -9.06
C GLY A 21 -9.96 4.67 -8.49
N ALA A 22 -8.78 4.38 -9.04
CA ALA A 22 -7.90 3.30 -8.56
C ALA A 22 -7.42 3.56 -7.12
N LYS A 23 -6.99 4.79 -6.86
CA LYS A 23 -6.57 5.24 -5.52
C LYS A 23 -7.71 5.16 -4.51
N LYS A 24 -8.91 5.61 -4.89
CA LYS A 24 -10.12 5.48 -4.08
C LYS A 24 -10.47 4.02 -3.78
N ALA A 25 -10.32 3.12 -4.76
CA ALA A 25 -10.59 1.70 -4.59
C ALA A 25 -9.62 1.03 -3.59
N ILE A 26 -8.32 1.36 -3.64
CA ILE A 26 -7.32 0.90 -2.66
C ILE A 26 -7.70 1.35 -1.25
N ILE A 27 -7.99 2.65 -1.07
CA ILE A 27 -8.39 3.18 0.25
C ILE A 27 -9.69 2.52 0.74
N ALA A 28 -10.68 2.36 -0.14
CA ALA A 28 -11.93 1.69 0.20
C ALA A 28 -11.69 0.23 0.61
N ALA A 29 -10.75 -0.47 -0.05
CA ALA A 29 -10.38 -1.83 0.33
C ALA A 29 -9.75 -1.88 1.72
N ALA A 30 -8.77 -1.02 2.00
CA ALA A 30 -8.16 -0.96 3.33
C ALA A 30 -9.19 -0.65 4.43
N ARG A 31 -10.13 0.27 4.17
CA ARG A 31 -11.20 0.62 5.11
C ARG A 31 -12.15 -0.51 5.46
N ARG A 32 -12.32 -1.50 4.57
CA ARG A 32 -13.11 -2.71 4.90
C ARG A 32 -12.45 -3.57 5.98
N GLN A 33 -11.15 -3.40 6.19
CA GLN A 33 -10.39 -4.13 7.20
C GLN A 33 -10.34 -3.42 8.56
N LEU A 34 -10.96 -2.24 8.72
CA LEU A 34 -10.99 -1.56 10.02
C LEU A 34 -11.59 -2.47 11.10
N GLY A 35 -10.88 -2.58 12.22
CA GLY A 35 -11.26 -3.46 13.33
C GLY A 35 -10.75 -4.90 13.24
N VAL A 36 -10.19 -5.35 12.11
CA VAL A 36 -9.50 -6.65 12.01
C VAL A 36 -8.29 -6.66 12.95
N PRO A 37 -8.06 -7.71 13.75
CA PRO A 37 -6.93 -7.75 14.68
C PRO A 37 -5.59 -7.80 13.95
N TYR A 38 -4.57 -7.17 14.54
CA TYR A 38 -3.20 -7.40 14.12
C TYR A 38 -2.80 -8.84 14.43
N VAL A 39 -2.26 -9.54 13.43
CA VAL A 39 -1.71 -10.89 13.56
C VAL A 39 -0.38 -10.96 12.82
N TRP A 40 0.69 -11.32 13.53
CA TRP A 40 2.02 -11.48 12.94
C TRP A 40 2.01 -12.53 11.82
N GLY A 41 2.40 -12.15 10.60
CA GLY A 41 2.32 -13.02 9.42
C GLY A 41 0.90 -13.21 8.86
N GLY A 42 -0.11 -12.52 9.38
CA GLY A 42 -1.48 -12.56 8.86
C GLY A 42 -1.59 -11.80 7.54
N GLY A 43 -2.41 -12.29 6.61
CA GLY A 43 -2.56 -11.69 5.27
C GLY A 43 -1.83 -12.40 4.15
N HIS A 44 -1.07 -13.46 4.46
CA HIS A 44 -0.13 -14.09 3.53
C HIS A 44 -0.52 -15.52 3.14
N ARG A 45 -1.49 -16.14 3.83
CA ARG A 45 -1.91 -17.52 3.50
C ARG A 45 -2.91 -17.51 2.33
N GLY A 46 -2.41 -17.89 1.15
CA GLY A 46 -3.24 -18.02 -0.05
C GLY A 46 -3.58 -16.66 -0.66
N ALA A 47 -4.86 -16.46 -1.00
CA ALA A 47 -5.34 -15.21 -1.56
C ALA A 47 -5.16 -14.04 -0.57
N PRO A 48 -4.91 -12.80 -1.04
CA PRO A 48 -4.85 -11.63 -0.17
C PRO A 48 -6.11 -11.46 0.68
N GLY A 49 -5.92 -11.17 1.97
CA GLY A 49 -6.99 -10.99 2.97
C GLY A 49 -6.66 -11.61 4.32
N PRO A 50 -7.46 -11.32 5.38
CA PRO A 50 -7.18 -11.80 6.74
C PRO A 50 -6.96 -13.30 6.80
N SER A 51 -5.90 -13.73 7.48
CA SER A 51 -5.55 -15.14 7.62
C SER A 51 -4.95 -15.45 8.98
N LEU A 52 -4.78 -16.73 9.29
CA LEU A 52 -3.87 -17.14 10.36
C LEU A 52 -2.45 -16.65 10.05
N GLY A 53 -1.70 -16.31 11.10
CA GLY A 53 -0.31 -15.91 11.04
C GLY A 53 0.67 -17.06 11.29
N THR A 54 1.81 -16.70 11.85
CA THR A 54 2.84 -17.64 12.33
C THR A 54 3.35 -17.23 13.71
N CYS A 55 3.80 -18.20 14.50
CA CYS A 55 4.50 -17.93 15.76
C CYS A 55 6.03 -17.97 15.61
N ASP A 56 6.52 -18.32 14.43
CA ASP A 56 7.95 -18.29 14.13
C ASP A 56 8.46 -16.84 14.14
N GLY A 57 9.48 -16.58 14.94
CA GLY A 57 10.06 -15.24 15.11
C GLY A 57 9.14 -14.23 15.80
N TYR A 58 8.03 -14.66 16.41
CA TYR A 58 7.07 -13.76 17.03
C TYR A 58 7.61 -13.08 18.29
N THR A 59 7.77 -11.75 18.23
CA THR A 59 8.25 -10.90 19.34
C THR A 59 7.14 -10.05 19.98
N GLY A 60 5.89 -10.24 19.56
CA GLY A 60 4.76 -9.43 20.05
C GLY A 60 4.45 -9.57 21.54
N SER A 61 3.73 -8.58 22.07
CA SER A 61 3.49 -8.36 23.50
C SER A 61 2.56 -9.39 24.17
N ILE A 62 1.64 -10.00 23.43
CA ILE A 62 0.70 -11.00 23.96
C ILE A 62 1.38 -12.37 23.98
N LYS A 63 1.37 -13.04 25.13
CA LYS A 63 1.93 -14.38 25.35
C LYS A 63 0.88 -15.33 25.97
N PRO A 64 0.82 -16.61 25.57
CA PRO A 64 1.59 -17.22 24.47
C PRO A 64 1.27 -16.59 23.11
N CYS A 65 2.10 -16.84 22.10
CA CYS A 65 1.88 -16.30 20.75
C CYS A 65 0.45 -16.61 20.28
N PRO A 66 -0.35 -15.60 19.86
CA PRO A 66 -1.72 -15.82 19.41
C PRO A 66 -1.84 -16.01 17.89
N ALA A 67 -0.74 -15.83 17.14
CA ALA A 67 -0.78 -15.60 15.70
C ALA A 67 -1.22 -16.83 14.89
N ASP A 68 -0.89 -18.04 15.34
CA ASP A 68 -1.28 -19.30 14.70
C ASP A 68 -2.75 -19.71 14.97
N LYS A 69 -3.45 -18.96 15.83
CA LYS A 69 -4.83 -19.23 16.27
C LYS A 69 -5.81 -18.08 16.00
N THR A 70 -5.30 -16.94 15.53
CA THR A 70 -6.10 -15.74 15.31
C THR A 70 -6.07 -15.39 13.83
N VAL A 71 -7.23 -15.13 13.24
CA VAL A 71 -7.33 -14.62 11.86
C VAL A 71 -7.21 -13.10 11.89
N GLY A 72 -6.24 -12.56 11.16
CA GLY A 72 -5.98 -11.13 11.12
C GLY A 72 -4.98 -10.75 10.04
N LEU A 73 -4.40 -9.56 10.18
CA LEU A 73 -3.48 -8.97 9.21
C LEU A 73 -2.22 -8.46 9.92
N ASP A 74 -1.05 -8.61 9.33
CA ASP A 74 0.10 -7.77 9.63
C ASP A 74 0.12 -6.52 8.74
N CYS A 75 1.15 -5.67 8.89
CA CYS A 75 1.27 -4.43 8.15
C CYS A 75 1.31 -4.66 6.63
N SER A 76 2.18 -5.57 6.17
CA SER A 76 2.30 -5.94 4.77
C SER A 76 1.07 -6.68 4.24
N GLY A 77 0.44 -7.53 5.06
CA GLY A 77 -0.78 -8.24 4.73
C GLY A 77 -1.95 -7.30 4.49
N LEU A 78 -2.10 -6.26 5.31
CA LEU A 78 -3.11 -5.20 5.10
C LEU A 78 -2.88 -4.47 3.77
N VAL A 79 -1.64 -4.07 3.48
CA VAL A 79 -1.32 -3.37 2.23
C VAL A 79 -1.53 -4.28 1.02
N ARG A 80 -1.12 -5.55 1.10
CA ARG A 80 -1.34 -6.56 0.07
C ARG A 80 -2.83 -6.73 -0.24
N ASP A 81 -3.67 -6.88 0.79
CA ASP A 81 -5.14 -6.94 0.66
C ASP A 81 -5.72 -5.69 -0.02
N ALA A 82 -5.34 -4.50 0.46
CA ALA A 82 -5.84 -3.24 -0.05
C ALA A 82 -5.48 -3.02 -1.54
N ILE A 83 -4.24 -3.35 -1.92
CA ILE A 83 -3.76 -3.23 -3.29
C ILE A 83 -4.43 -4.28 -4.19
N TYR A 84 -4.55 -5.52 -3.74
CA TYR A 84 -5.19 -6.59 -4.51
C TYR A 84 -6.66 -6.26 -4.79
N HIS A 85 -7.43 -5.92 -3.77
CA HIS A 85 -8.84 -5.60 -3.96
C HIS A 85 -9.08 -4.21 -4.55
N GLY A 86 -8.10 -3.31 -4.51
CA GLY A 86 -8.19 -2.00 -5.12
C GLY A 86 -7.89 -2.00 -6.61
N ILE A 87 -6.82 -2.69 -7.03
CA ILE A 87 -6.30 -2.64 -8.41
C ILE A 87 -5.93 -4.00 -9.01
N GLY A 88 -6.09 -5.11 -8.27
CA GLY A 88 -5.83 -6.47 -8.77
C GLY A 88 -4.35 -6.80 -8.90
N VAL A 89 -3.49 -6.21 -8.07
CA VAL A 89 -2.06 -6.54 -7.98
C VAL A 89 -1.84 -7.32 -6.67
N ASP A 90 -1.29 -8.53 -6.77
CA ASP A 90 -0.85 -9.27 -5.59
C ASP A 90 0.56 -8.82 -5.19
N LEU A 91 0.62 -7.73 -4.40
CA LEU A 91 1.86 -7.02 -4.10
C LEU A 91 2.82 -7.88 -3.27
N GLY A 92 4.06 -8.02 -3.76
CA GLY A 92 5.10 -8.80 -3.09
C GLY A 92 4.86 -10.31 -3.10
N TYR A 93 3.84 -10.79 -3.82
CA TYR A 93 3.49 -12.21 -3.98
C TYR A 93 3.39 -12.99 -2.66
N GLY A 94 2.82 -12.37 -1.62
CA GLY A 94 2.69 -12.98 -0.28
C GLY A 94 3.95 -12.90 0.59
N GLY A 95 4.95 -12.13 0.18
CA GLY A 95 6.12 -11.78 0.99
C GLY A 95 5.88 -10.62 1.96
N ASN A 96 6.93 -10.28 2.72
CA ASN A 96 6.95 -9.21 3.71
C ASN A 96 7.12 -7.80 3.06
N THR A 97 7.35 -6.79 3.88
CA THR A 97 7.59 -5.41 3.43
C THR A 97 8.77 -5.27 2.46
N ASP A 98 9.86 -6.03 2.61
CA ASP A 98 10.99 -6.00 1.68
C ASP A 98 10.57 -6.49 0.29
N SER A 99 9.80 -7.58 0.27
CA SER A 99 9.26 -8.16 -0.96
C SER A 99 8.33 -7.18 -1.69
N GLN A 100 7.53 -6.41 -0.92
CA GLN A 100 6.67 -5.37 -1.47
C GLN A 100 7.45 -4.18 -2.02
N LEU A 101 8.51 -3.75 -1.33
CA LEU A 101 9.35 -2.64 -1.78
C LEU A 101 10.09 -2.98 -3.08
N GLN A 102 10.55 -4.23 -3.21
CA GLN A 102 11.26 -4.73 -4.40
C GLN A 102 10.31 -5.14 -5.55
N ASP A 103 8.99 -5.15 -5.33
CA ASP A 103 8.03 -5.51 -6.37
C ASP A 103 8.10 -4.52 -7.53
N THR A 104 8.15 -5.04 -8.74
CA THR A 104 8.12 -4.27 -9.99
C THR A 104 6.91 -3.33 -10.18
N HIS A 105 5.82 -3.52 -9.43
CA HIS A 105 4.67 -2.63 -9.41
C HIS A 105 4.85 -1.44 -8.47
N THR A 106 5.85 -1.49 -7.58
CA THR A 106 6.19 -0.47 -6.60
C THR A 106 7.14 0.54 -7.24
N HIS A 107 6.75 1.81 -7.21
CA HIS A 107 7.55 2.91 -7.70
C HIS A 107 7.82 3.88 -6.57
N ILE A 108 9.09 4.05 -6.19
CA ILE A 108 9.51 5.05 -5.20
C ILE A 108 9.11 6.44 -5.69
N ILE A 109 8.60 7.26 -4.77
CA ILE A 109 8.21 8.65 -5.01
C ILE A 109 8.79 9.54 -3.92
N GLU A 110 8.90 10.83 -4.18
CA GLU A 110 9.22 11.83 -3.16
C GLU A 110 8.05 12.06 -2.22
N TYR A 111 8.34 12.54 -1.00
CA TYR A 111 7.33 12.84 0.01
C TYR A 111 6.28 13.83 -0.50
N GLU A 112 6.68 14.83 -1.26
CA GLU A 112 5.83 15.89 -1.82
C GLU A 112 4.86 15.35 -2.88
N ASP A 113 5.20 14.25 -3.54
CA ASP A 113 4.40 13.62 -4.60
C ASP A 113 3.33 12.64 -4.08
N ARG A 114 3.33 12.41 -2.75
CA ARG A 114 2.39 11.51 -2.10
C ARG A 114 0.95 11.96 -2.33
N GLN A 115 0.11 10.99 -2.56
CA GLN A 115 -1.33 11.17 -2.77
C GLN A 115 -2.06 10.07 -2.02
N PRO A 116 -3.32 10.29 -1.61
CA PRO A 116 -4.13 9.23 -1.01
C PRO A 116 -4.09 7.96 -1.87
N GLY A 117 -3.86 6.81 -1.26
CA GLY A 117 -3.68 5.51 -1.90
C GLY A 117 -2.22 5.11 -2.17
N ASP A 118 -1.26 6.00 -1.89
CA ASP A 118 0.17 5.66 -1.87
C ASP A 118 0.56 5.06 -0.51
N ILE A 119 1.71 4.38 -0.46
CA ILE A 119 2.19 3.66 0.73
C ILE A 119 3.55 4.22 1.19
N GLU A 120 3.87 4.02 2.46
CA GLU A 120 5.16 4.39 3.04
C GLU A 120 5.75 3.19 3.80
N PHE A 121 7.00 2.86 3.49
CA PHE A 121 7.76 1.79 4.15
C PHE A 121 8.71 2.39 5.18
N PHE A 122 8.78 1.81 6.38
CA PHE A 122 9.74 2.21 7.41
C PHE A 122 10.92 1.25 7.45
N GLY A 123 12.12 1.82 7.53
CA GLY A 123 13.39 1.10 7.48
C GLY A 123 14.31 1.66 6.39
N THR A 124 15.14 0.81 5.82
CA THR A 124 16.02 1.13 4.69
C THR A 124 15.55 0.41 3.42
N LEU A 125 16.15 0.73 2.26
CA LEU A 125 15.81 0.08 0.99
C LEU A 125 16.06 -1.44 0.99
N GLU A 126 16.91 -1.92 1.90
CA GLU A 126 17.30 -3.33 2.00
C GLU A 126 16.71 -4.03 3.23
N ASN A 127 16.14 -3.27 4.18
CA ASN A 127 15.60 -3.80 5.42
C ASN A 127 14.48 -2.91 5.97
N THR A 128 13.25 -3.28 5.62
CA THR A 128 12.02 -2.64 6.04
C THR A 128 11.32 -3.47 7.10
N PHE A 129 10.63 -2.80 8.02
CA PHE A 129 9.97 -3.47 9.15
C PHE A 129 8.50 -3.08 9.34
N HIS A 130 8.03 -2.03 8.66
CA HIS A 130 6.62 -1.61 8.71
C HIS A 130 6.21 -0.95 7.41
N VAL A 131 4.92 -1.02 7.09
CA VAL A 131 4.33 -0.34 5.94
C VAL A 131 2.95 0.19 6.30
N ILE A 132 2.61 1.38 5.78
CA ILE A 132 1.30 2.02 5.97
C ILE A 132 0.69 2.39 4.63
N LEU A 133 -0.63 2.64 4.63
CA LEU A 133 -1.34 3.22 3.48
C LEU A 133 -1.81 4.64 3.83
N TYR A 134 -1.38 5.62 3.05
CA TYR A 134 -1.80 7.01 3.20
C TYR A 134 -3.22 7.22 2.64
N ILE A 135 -4.12 7.81 3.43
CA ILE A 135 -5.55 7.93 3.07
C ILE A 135 -6.02 9.38 2.89
N GLY A 136 -5.10 10.34 2.91
CA GLY A 136 -5.39 11.76 2.69
C GLY A 136 -5.70 12.56 3.94
N LYS A 137 -6.17 13.79 3.74
CA LYS A 137 -6.54 14.69 4.81
C LYS A 137 -7.93 14.38 5.34
N ASN A 138 -8.11 14.42 6.66
CA ASN A 138 -9.43 14.43 7.28
C ASN A 138 -10.09 15.83 7.18
N SER A 139 -11.31 15.99 7.72
CA SER A 139 -12.05 17.25 7.72
C SER A 139 -11.35 18.40 8.45
N LYS A 140 -10.37 18.12 9.30
CA LYS A 140 -9.54 19.10 10.01
C LYS A 140 -8.25 19.45 9.26
N GLY A 141 -8.05 18.92 8.05
CA GLY A 141 -6.85 19.15 7.24
C GLY A 141 -5.63 18.31 7.67
N GLN A 142 -5.79 17.39 8.62
CA GLN A 142 -4.72 16.54 9.11
C GLN A 142 -4.54 15.32 8.20
N ASP A 143 -3.30 15.06 7.78
CA ASP A 143 -2.96 13.87 6.99
C ASP A 143 -3.17 12.60 7.84
N MET A 144 -3.78 11.59 7.23
CA MET A 144 -4.18 10.35 7.90
C MET A 144 -3.60 9.14 7.17
N MET A 145 -3.40 8.06 7.91
CA MET A 145 -3.00 6.75 7.40
C MET A 145 -3.87 5.64 8.00
N ILE A 146 -3.90 4.50 7.34
CA ILE A 146 -4.42 3.25 7.89
C ILE A 146 -3.26 2.25 8.03
N GLU A 147 -3.25 1.52 9.15
CA GLU A 147 -2.19 0.56 9.47
C GLU A 147 -2.72 -0.64 10.26
N ALA A 148 -2.02 -1.76 10.15
CA ALA A 148 -2.04 -2.83 11.16
C ALA A 148 -0.75 -2.67 11.97
N GLN A 149 -0.83 -1.98 13.12
CA GLN A 149 0.36 -1.44 13.78
C GLN A 149 1.23 -2.53 14.45
N LYS A 150 0.63 -3.29 15.38
CA LYS A 150 1.33 -4.24 16.25
C LYS A 150 0.36 -5.14 17.01
N THR A 151 0.88 -6.20 17.62
CA THR A 151 0.08 -7.11 18.46
C THR A 151 -0.66 -6.35 19.57
N GLY A 152 -1.93 -6.71 19.76
CA GLY A 152 -2.82 -6.08 20.74
C GLY A 152 -3.55 -4.84 20.20
N THR A 153 -3.36 -4.51 18.92
CA THR A 153 -4.12 -3.49 18.21
C THR A 153 -4.94 -4.11 17.10
N ASN A 154 -5.93 -3.36 16.61
CA ASN A 154 -6.69 -3.69 15.41
C ASN A 154 -6.26 -2.73 14.29
N VAL A 155 -6.60 -3.06 13.04
CA VAL A 155 -6.47 -2.12 11.93
C VAL A 155 -7.26 -0.85 12.23
N HIS A 156 -6.59 0.30 12.17
CA HIS A 156 -7.16 1.60 12.54
C HIS A 156 -6.71 2.71 11.60
N GLU A 157 -7.50 3.79 11.53
CA GLU A 157 -7.06 5.05 10.95
C GLU A 157 -6.47 5.94 12.04
N VAL A 158 -5.31 6.53 11.77
CA VAL A 158 -4.60 7.40 12.70
C VAL A 158 -3.95 8.56 11.95
N PRO A 159 -3.58 9.65 12.65
CA PRO A 159 -2.70 10.67 12.11
C PRO A 159 -1.47 10.05 11.42
N LEU A 160 -1.15 10.54 10.22
CA LEU A 160 0.02 10.12 9.48
C LEU A 160 1.28 10.36 10.33
N ARG A 161 2.07 9.31 10.49
CA ARG A 161 3.45 9.38 10.99
C ARG A 161 4.32 9.02 9.80
N THR A 162 5.35 9.81 9.53
CA THR A 162 6.21 9.68 8.36
C THR A 162 7.68 9.70 8.77
N GLY A 163 8.56 9.25 7.89
CA GLY A 163 10.00 9.13 8.10
C GLY A 163 10.62 7.96 7.36
N GLY A 164 9.91 7.43 6.35
CA GLY A 164 10.28 6.26 5.59
C GLY A 164 10.35 6.53 4.08
N ILE A 165 10.30 5.45 3.32
CA ILE A 165 10.40 5.42 1.87
C ILE A 165 8.98 5.45 1.30
N TRP A 166 8.65 6.52 0.58
CA TRP A 166 7.35 6.65 -0.07
C TRP A 166 7.33 5.90 -1.39
N ALA A 167 6.22 5.22 -1.66
CA ALA A 167 6.02 4.51 -2.89
C ALA A 167 4.58 4.54 -3.38
N ARG A 168 4.43 4.33 -4.68
CA ARG A 168 3.16 4.21 -5.36
C ARG A 168 3.09 2.89 -6.10
N VAL A 169 2.04 2.13 -5.83
CA VAL A 169 1.78 0.88 -6.54
C VAL A 169 0.90 1.14 -7.76
N ARG A 170 1.27 0.60 -8.92
CA ARG A 170 0.50 0.72 -10.16
C ARG A 170 0.42 -0.62 -10.87
N LYS A 171 -0.77 -0.96 -11.38
CA LYS A 171 -0.91 -2.06 -12.33
C LYS A 171 -0.18 -1.68 -13.62
N ARG A 172 0.71 -2.55 -14.12
CA ARG A 172 1.34 -2.31 -15.42
C ARG A 172 0.25 -2.22 -16.49
N ARG A 173 0.32 -1.20 -17.34
CA ARG A 173 -0.45 -1.23 -18.59
C ARG A 173 0.25 -2.21 -19.52
N LEU A 174 -0.44 -3.25 -19.95
CA LEU A 174 0.00 -4.03 -21.10
C LEU A 174 0.12 -3.08 -22.30
N PRO A 175 1.18 -3.18 -23.13
CA PRO A 175 1.24 -2.42 -24.37
C PRO A 175 -0.02 -2.73 -25.18
N ARG A 176 -0.66 -1.69 -25.71
CA ARG A 176 -1.75 -1.88 -26.68
C ARG A 176 -1.07 -2.37 -27.97
N ASN A 177 -1.43 -3.56 -28.44
CA ASN A 177 -1.19 -3.96 -29.83
C ASN A 177 -2.00 -3.08 -30.78
#